data_AF-A0A5P8M8U8-F1
#
_entry.id   AF-A0A5P8M8U8-F1
#
_cell.length_a   1.000
_cell.length_b   1.000
_cell.length_c   1.000
_cell.angle_alpha   90.00
_cell.angle_beta   90.00
_cell.angle_gamma   90.00
#
_symmetry.space_group_name_H-M   'P 1'
#
loop_
_entity.id
_entity.type
_entity.pdbx_description
1 polymer ?
#
loop_
_entity_poly.entity_id
_entity_poly.type
_entity_poly.pdbx_seq_one_letter_code
_entity_poly.pdbx_strand_id
1 'polypeptide(L)'
;MKHGCTWIRSNRFLVFLRYLIAIGLLFVVALLGVKIAAAATISPGAAQLAQTNQLVQHLLAADPADPNRVYIGNDQTQDFFSPHGHTEISTAGAGHWSQIQSTDNHGFELGAVTLNMRIDMQHDFSFSWQVRLKKDPNASLIADGVGFALHPTYTADEVKAMGST
;
A
#
# COMPACT_ATOMS: atom_id res chain seq x y z
N MET A 1 -44.24 65.77 42.79
CA MET A 1 -44.46 65.51 41.34
C MET A 1 -43.10 65.64 40.67
N LYS A 2 -42.46 64.69 39.99
CA LYS A 2 -42.79 63.35 39.46
C LYS A 2 -41.48 62.53 39.45
N HIS A 3 -41.59 61.21 39.65
CA HIS A 3 -40.52 60.22 39.50
C HIS A 3 -40.16 60.01 38.01
N GLY A 4 -38.90 59.69 37.71
CA GLY A 4 -38.45 59.33 36.37
C GLY A 4 -37.19 58.46 36.43
N CYS A 5 -37.41 57.14 36.54
CA CYS A 5 -36.43 56.08 36.68
C CYS A 5 -35.82 55.72 35.31
N THR A 6 -34.50 55.78 35.17
CA THR A 6 -33.77 55.42 33.94
C THR A 6 -33.36 53.95 33.98
N TRP A 7 -34.21 53.07 33.48
CA TRP A 7 -33.86 51.70 33.10
C TRP A 7 -33.89 51.62 31.57
N ILE A 8 -32.75 51.44 30.90
CA ILE A 8 -32.55 50.79 29.57
C ILE A 8 -31.05 50.92 29.27
N ARG A 9 -30.18 50.04 29.80
CA ARG A 9 -28.81 49.83 29.26
C ARG A 9 -28.20 48.44 29.53
N SER A 10 -28.94 47.47 30.09
CA SER A 10 -28.33 46.19 30.53
C SER A 10 -28.58 44.98 29.62
N ASN A 11 -29.48 45.04 28.63
CA ASN A 11 -29.93 43.83 27.92
C ASN A 11 -29.04 43.43 26.72
N ARG A 12 -28.36 44.39 26.09
CA ARG A 12 -27.52 44.10 24.91
C ARG A 12 -26.16 43.48 25.26
N PHE A 13 -25.58 43.88 26.39
CA PHE A 13 -24.29 43.36 26.85
C PHE A 13 -24.40 41.90 27.31
N LEU A 14 -25.51 41.55 27.98
CA LEU A 14 -25.77 40.20 28.45
C LEU A 14 -25.96 39.19 27.30
N VAL A 15 -26.59 39.64 26.20
CA VAL A 15 -26.78 38.81 24.98
C VAL A 15 -25.44 38.58 24.27
N PHE A 16 -24.60 39.61 24.16
CA PHE A 16 -23.29 39.50 23.51
C PHE A 16 -22.35 38.54 24.27
N LEU A 17 -22.36 38.60 25.61
CA LEU A 17 -21.57 37.71 26.45
C LEU A 17 -21.99 36.23 26.33
N ARG A 18 -23.30 35.96 26.19
CA ARG A 18 -23.83 34.60 25.98
C ARG A 18 -23.40 34.01 24.64
N TYR A 19 -23.35 34.83 23.59
CA TYR A 19 -22.87 34.39 22.27
C TYR A 19 -21.39 34.01 22.29
N LEU A 20 -20.55 34.77 22.98
CA LEU A 20 -19.12 34.47 23.09
C LEU A 20 -18.86 33.16 23.86
N ILE A 21 -19.61 32.92 24.94
CA ILE A 21 -19.51 31.67 25.71
C ILE A 21 -19.98 30.47 24.87
N ALA A 22 -21.05 30.61 24.09
CA ALA A 22 -21.55 29.55 23.23
C ALA A 22 -20.55 29.18 22.12
N ILE A 23 -19.90 30.17 21.51
CA ILE A 23 -18.85 29.95 20.49
C ILE A 23 -17.62 29.26 21.10
N GLY A 24 -17.21 29.69 22.30
CA GLY A 24 -16.10 29.06 23.03
C GLY A 24 -16.36 27.59 23.36
N LEU A 25 -17.57 27.26 23.83
CA LEU A 25 -17.98 25.88 24.11
C LEU A 25 -18.02 25.01 22.85
N LEU A 26 -18.49 25.55 21.72
CA LEU A 26 -18.48 24.87 20.43
C LEU A 26 -17.06 24.54 19.96
N PHE A 27 -16.11 25.45 20.20
CA PHE A 27 -14.70 25.24 19.87
C PHE A 27 -14.06 24.14 20.73
N VAL A 28 -14.40 24.07 22.02
CA VAL A 28 -13.90 23.02 22.93
C VAL A 28 -14.45 21.63 22.56
N VAL A 29 -15.72 21.55 22.16
CA VAL A 29 -16.32 20.29 21.68
C VAL A 29 -15.68 19.83 20.36
N ALA A 30 -15.36 20.76 19.46
CA ALA A 30 -14.68 20.45 18.21
C ALA A 30 -13.23 19.94 18.45
N LEU A 31 -12.51 20.51 19.41
CA LEU A 31 -11.14 20.10 19.77
C LEU A 31 -11.09 18.74 20.49
N LEU A 32 -12.08 18.42 21.34
CA LEU A 32 -12.19 17.12 22.00
C LEU A 32 -12.63 15.99 21.06
N GLY A 33 -13.23 16.32 19.90
CA GLY A 33 -13.67 15.38 18.88
C GLY A 33 -12.57 14.87 17.95
N VAL A 34 -11.34 15.39 18.06
CA VAL A 34 -10.22 14.96 17.21
C VAL A 34 -9.73 13.59 17.67
N LYS A 35 -10.33 12.53 17.12
CA LYS A 35 -9.77 11.18 17.17
C LYS A 35 -8.50 11.17 16.33
N ILE A 36 -7.35 11.29 16.98
CA ILE A 36 -6.06 11.04 16.35
C ILE A 36 -6.00 9.53 16.10
N ALA A 37 -6.26 9.10 14.88
CA ALA A 37 -6.03 7.71 14.49
C ALA A 37 -4.51 7.48 14.54
N ALA A 38 -4.04 6.91 15.64
CA ALA A 38 -2.69 6.38 15.70
C ALA A 38 -2.62 5.23 14.70
N ALA A 39 -1.94 5.43 13.58
CA ALA A 39 -1.61 4.35 12.67
C ALA A 39 -0.82 3.31 13.46
N ALA A 40 -1.41 2.15 13.70
CA ALA A 40 -0.75 1.06 14.40
C ALA A 40 0.51 0.69 13.62
N THR A 41 1.68 0.99 14.19
CA THR A 41 2.95 0.60 13.59
C THR A 41 3.09 -0.91 13.78
N ILE A 42 2.74 -1.67 12.75
CA ILE A 42 2.91 -3.12 12.75
C ILE A 42 4.42 -3.37 12.83
N SER A 43 4.85 -4.15 13.83
CA SER A 43 6.26 -4.55 13.93
C SER A 43 6.65 -5.25 12.61
N PRO A 44 7.87 -5.03 12.07
CA PRO A 44 8.31 -5.67 10.84
C PRO A 44 8.14 -7.20 10.86
N GLY A 45 8.35 -7.83 12.03
CA GLY A 45 8.15 -9.26 12.22
C GLY A 45 6.67 -9.69 12.19
N ALA A 46 5.76 -8.85 12.69
CA ALA A 46 4.32 -9.13 12.63
C ALA A 46 3.76 -9.00 11.21
N ALA A 47 4.27 -8.04 10.42
CA ALA A 47 3.91 -7.90 9.00
C ALA A 47 4.38 -9.10 8.17
N GLN A 48 5.62 -9.55 8.40
CA GLN A 48 6.19 -10.70 7.71
C GLN A 48 5.48 -12.02 8.06
N LEU A 49 5.08 -12.18 9.33
CA LEU A 49 4.29 -13.33 9.76
C LEU A 49 2.87 -13.32 9.15
N ALA A 50 2.23 -12.15 9.08
CA ALA A 50 0.91 -12.02 8.45
C ALA A 50 0.96 -12.40 6.96
N GLN A 51 1.95 -11.90 6.22
CA GLN A 51 2.17 -12.26 4.81
C GLN A 51 2.41 -13.75 4.63
N THR A 52 3.23 -14.35 5.51
CA THR A 52 3.51 -15.79 5.46
C THR A 52 2.25 -16.61 5.73
N ASN A 53 1.43 -16.21 6.71
CA ASN A 53 0.19 -16.90 7.03
C ASN A 53 -0.84 -16.81 5.90
N GLN A 54 -0.95 -15.65 5.23
CA GLN A 54 -1.83 -15.50 4.07
C GLN A 54 -1.38 -16.41 2.93
N LEU A 55 -0.07 -16.44 2.64
CA LEU A 55 0.50 -17.32 1.63
C LEU A 55 0.20 -18.80 1.94
N VAL A 56 0.43 -19.24 3.17
CA VAL A 56 0.14 -20.62 3.60
C VAL A 56 -1.35 -20.94 3.47
N GLN A 57 -2.25 -20.03 3.86
CA GLN A 57 -3.69 -20.25 3.72
C GLN A 57 -4.13 -20.37 2.27
N HIS A 58 -3.54 -19.59 1.36
CA HIS A 58 -3.80 -19.70 -0.08
C HIS A 58 -3.25 -20.99 -0.67
N LEU A 59 -2.06 -21.42 -0.25
CA LEU A 59 -1.48 -22.71 -0.66
C LEU A 59 -2.28 -23.90 -0.15
N LEU A 60 -2.84 -23.82 1.05
CA LEU A 60 -3.69 -24.87 1.62
C LEU A 60 -5.09 -24.91 0.98
N ALA A 61 -5.55 -23.81 0.40
CA ALA A 61 -6.79 -23.73 -0.37
C ALA A 61 -6.62 -24.19 -1.83
N ALA A 62 -5.51 -24.86 -2.17
CA ALA A 62 -5.19 -25.33 -3.51
C ALA A 62 -6.33 -26.14 -4.14
N ASP A 63 -6.38 -26.10 -5.47
CA ASP A 63 -7.39 -26.78 -6.29
C ASP A 63 -7.48 -28.27 -5.91
N PRO A 64 -8.65 -28.79 -5.50
CA PRO A 64 -8.80 -30.21 -5.18
C PRO A 64 -8.49 -31.14 -6.36
N ALA A 65 -8.44 -30.63 -7.60
CA ALA A 65 -8.07 -31.39 -8.79
C ALA A 65 -6.55 -31.56 -8.99
N ASP A 66 -5.72 -30.64 -8.49
CA ASP A 66 -4.25 -30.72 -8.55
C ASP A 66 -3.64 -30.04 -7.31
N PRO A 67 -3.61 -30.74 -6.15
CA PRO A 67 -3.15 -30.16 -4.89
C PRO A 67 -1.66 -29.79 -4.87
N ASN A 68 -0.91 -30.17 -5.91
CA ASN A 68 0.52 -29.90 -6.04
C ASN A 68 0.81 -28.71 -6.96
N ARG A 69 -0.20 -28.07 -7.55
CA ARG A 69 -0.05 -26.93 -8.45
C ARG A 69 -0.66 -25.67 -7.86
N VAL A 70 0.07 -24.58 -7.93
CA VAL A 70 -0.38 -23.27 -7.49
C VAL A 70 -0.80 -22.45 -8.71
N TYR A 71 -2.05 -22.01 -8.74
CA TYR A 71 -2.55 -21.07 -9.75
C TYR A 71 -2.62 -19.67 -9.16
N ILE A 72 -1.92 -18.72 -9.78
CA ILE A 72 -1.90 -17.31 -9.36
C ILE A 72 -2.61 -16.49 -10.43
N GLY A 73 -3.83 -16.05 -10.13
CA GLY A 73 -4.60 -15.15 -10.98
C GLY A 73 -4.51 -13.70 -10.52
N ASN A 74 -5.30 -12.84 -11.17
CA ASN A 74 -5.38 -11.41 -10.85
C ASN A 74 -5.80 -11.15 -9.41
N ASP A 75 -6.66 -12.01 -8.84
CA ASP A 75 -7.22 -11.84 -7.50
C ASP A 75 -6.26 -12.28 -6.39
N GLN A 76 -5.16 -12.97 -6.72
CA GLN A 76 -4.20 -13.50 -5.75
C GLN A 76 -2.79 -12.91 -5.91
N THR A 77 -2.53 -12.11 -6.95
CA THR A 77 -1.16 -11.65 -7.26
C THR A 77 -0.49 -10.95 -6.07
N GLN A 78 -1.24 -10.18 -5.29
CA GLN A 78 -0.76 -9.48 -4.10
C GLN A 78 -0.22 -10.37 -2.97
N ASP A 79 -0.64 -11.64 -2.93
CA ASP A 79 -0.28 -12.56 -1.86
C ASP A 79 1.03 -13.31 -2.19
N PHE A 80 1.33 -13.44 -3.49
CA PHE A 80 2.47 -14.20 -3.98
C PHE A 80 3.65 -13.33 -4.42
N PHE A 81 3.43 -12.04 -4.68
CA PHE A 81 4.45 -11.16 -5.24
C PHE A 81 4.74 -9.96 -4.34
N SER A 82 6.01 -9.57 -4.28
CA SER A 82 6.45 -8.36 -3.56
C SER A 82 7.01 -7.32 -4.52
N PRO A 83 6.58 -6.05 -4.46
CA PRO A 83 7.20 -4.96 -5.21
C PRO A 83 8.49 -4.48 -4.53
N HIS A 84 9.44 -4.01 -5.33
CA HIS A 84 10.73 -3.48 -4.88
C HIS A 84 11.13 -2.25 -5.68
N GLY A 85 12.02 -1.42 -5.11
CA GLY A 85 12.50 -0.20 -5.75
C GLY A 85 11.36 0.80 -5.93
N HIS A 86 11.25 1.35 -7.13
CA HIS A 86 10.26 2.37 -7.49
C HIS A 86 8.95 1.78 -8.03
N THR A 87 8.75 0.46 -7.86
CA THR A 87 7.52 -0.19 -8.30
C THR A 87 6.31 0.38 -7.55
N GLU A 88 5.35 0.92 -8.30
CA GLU A 88 4.06 1.34 -7.79
C GLU A 88 2.97 0.34 -8.19
N ILE A 89 2.08 0.06 -7.24
CA ILE A 89 0.98 -0.88 -7.42
C ILE A 89 -0.35 -0.13 -7.39
N SER A 90 -1.09 -0.19 -8.50
CA SER A 90 -2.49 0.22 -8.52
C SER A 90 -3.39 -0.95 -8.11
N THR A 91 -4.46 -0.65 -7.37
CA THR A 91 -5.44 -1.65 -6.96
C THR A 91 -6.82 -1.39 -7.57
N ALA A 92 -7.58 -2.45 -7.79
CA ALA A 92 -9.00 -2.39 -8.17
C ALA A 92 -9.91 -2.32 -6.92
N GLY A 93 -11.23 -2.30 -7.11
CA GLY A 93 -12.24 -2.10 -6.07
C GLY A 93 -12.32 -3.12 -4.93
N ALA A 94 -11.40 -4.09 -4.85
CA ALA A 94 -11.27 -5.07 -3.77
C ALA A 94 -9.85 -5.18 -3.20
N GLY A 95 -8.95 -4.24 -3.54
CA GLY A 95 -7.54 -4.28 -3.11
C GLY A 95 -6.65 -5.20 -3.95
N HIS A 96 -7.22 -5.95 -4.90
CA HIS A 96 -6.45 -6.74 -5.87
C HIS A 96 -5.63 -5.85 -6.78
N TRP A 97 -4.42 -6.30 -7.10
CA TRP A 97 -3.55 -5.56 -8.01
C TRP A 97 -4.17 -5.48 -9.40
N SER A 98 -4.15 -4.29 -9.99
CA SER A 98 -4.71 -4.03 -11.33
C SER A 98 -3.65 -3.58 -12.33
N GLN A 99 -2.62 -2.88 -11.86
CA GLN A 99 -1.48 -2.47 -12.67
C GLN A 99 -0.23 -2.43 -11.81
N ILE A 100 0.85 -2.97 -12.36
CA ILE A 100 2.20 -2.89 -11.79
C ILE A 100 2.96 -1.91 -12.68
N GLN A 101 3.42 -0.82 -12.08
CA GLN A 101 4.26 0.16 -12.73
C GLN A 101 5.67 0.04 -12.15
N SER A 102 6.56 -0.65 -12.85
CA SER A 102 7.95 -0.88 -12.38
C SER A 102 8.75 0.42 -12.30
N THR A 103 8.54 1.34 -13.25
CA THR A 103 9.16 2.67 -13.26
C THR A 103 8.14 3.68 -13.77
N ASP A 104 8.31 4.93 -13.40
CA ASP A 104 7.60 6.04 -14.05
C ASP A 104 8.48 6.68 -15.14
N ASN A 105 8.11 7.90 -15.56
CA ASN A 105 8.83 8.62 -16.62
C ASN A 105 10.01 9.45 -16.10
N HIS A 106 10.39 9.32 -14.82
CA HIS A 106 11.60 9.95 -14.29
C HIS A 106 12.85 9.19 -14.73
N GLY A 107 13.99 9.90 -14.74
CA GLY A 107 15.27 9.29 -15.08
C GLY A 107 15.87 8.54 -13.90
N PHE A 108 16.63 7.47 -14.19
CA PHE A 108 17.37 6.66 -13.21
C PHE A 108 16.48 5.82 -12.27
N GLU A 109 15.36 5.35 -12.80
CA GLU A 109 14.39 4.54 -12.08
C GLU A 109 14.67 3.04 -12.23
N LEU A 110 14.48 2.30 -11.13
CA LEU A 110 14.52 0.83 -11.12
C LEU A 110 13.43 0.33 -10.18
N GLY A 111 12.60 -0.57 -10.70
CA GLY A 111 11.65 -1.32 -9.91
C GLY A 111 11.54 -2.76 -10.38
N ALA A 112 11.16 -3.62 -9.45
CA ALA A 112 10.95 -5.04 -9.70
C ALA A 112 9.73 -5.54 -8.95
N VAL A 113 9.24 -6.71 -9.37
CA VAL A 113 8.30 -7.52 -8.62
C VAL A 113 8.88 -8.94 -8.56
N THR A 114 8.94 -9.53 -7.36
CA THR A 114 9.50 -10.87 -7.16
C THR A 114 8.43 -11.83 -6.65
N LEU A 115 8.43 -13.06 -7.17
CA LEU A 115 7.65 -14.15 -6.60
C LEU A 115 8.25 -14.55 -5.24
N ASN A 116 7.41 -14.61 -4.21
CA ASN A 116 7.79 -14.92 -2.83
C ASN A 116 7.93 -16.44 -2.58
N MET A 117 7.81 -17.25 -3.63
CA MET A 117 7.93 -18.70 -3.62
C MET A 117 8.99 -19.16 -4.60
N ARG A 118 9.50 -20.37 -4.36
CA ARG A 118 10.36 -21.06 -5.32
C ARG A 118 9.52 -21.76 -6.38
N ILE A 119 9.97 -21.69 -7.62
CA ILE A 119 9.43 -22.51 -8.71
C ILE A 119 10.21 -23.82 -8.70
N ASP A 120 9.50 -24.94 -8.62
CA ASP A 120 10.09 -26.25 -8.84
C ASP A 120 10.30 -26.48 -10.33
N MET A 121 11.56 -26.48 -10.75
CA MET A 121 11.97 -26.64 -12.15
C MET A 121 11.95 -28.10 -12.63
N GLN A 122 11.56 -29.06 -11.77
CA GLN A 122 11.30 -30.44 -12.20
C GLN A 122 9.94 -30.61 -12.88
N HIS A 123 9.08 -29.59 -12.78
CA HIS A 123 7.76 -29.56 -13.37
C HIS A 123 7.63 -28.38 -14.34
N ASP A 124 6.71 -28.51 -15.31
CA ASP A 124 6.38 -27.41 -16.19
C ASP A 124 5.72 -26.25 -15.41
N PHE A 125 6.11 -25.03 -15.72
CA PHE A 125 5.45 -23.82 -15.24
C PHE A 125 5.02 -22.95 -16.42
N SER A 126 3.98 -22.15 -16.22
CA SER A 126 3.53 -21.16 -17.20
C SER A 126 3.40 -19.78 -16.56
N PHE A 127 3.76 -18.76 -17.33
CA PHE A 127 3.70 -17.37 -16.91
C PHE A 127 3.09 -16.54 -18.04
N SER A 128 2.01 -15.80 -17.74
CA SER A 128 1.27 -15.02 -18.73
C SER A 128 1.02 -13.61 -18.20
N TRP A 129 1.70 -12.62 -18.77
CA TRP A 129 1.64 -11.23 -18.33
C TRP A 129 1.47 -10.32 -19.54
N GLN A 130 0.65 -9.28 -19.37
CA GLN A 130 0.53 -8.20 -20.34
C GLN A 130 1.51 -7.09 -19.98
N VAL A 131 2.44 -6.80 -20.87
CA VAL A 131 3.47 -5.78 -20.66
C VAL A 131 3.18 -4.56 -21.51
N ARG A 132 3.23 -3.38 -20.89
CA ARG A 132 3.11 -2.10 -21.58
C ARG A 132 4.41 -1.32 -21.43
N LEU A 133 5.05 -1.03 -22.55
CA LEU A 133 6.13 -0.05 -22.63
C LEU A 133 5.54 1.26 -23.13
N LYS A 134 5.68 2.35 -22.38
CA LYS A 134 5.14 3.67 -22.73
C LYS A 134 6.29 4.66 -22.85
N LYS A 135 6.35 5.36 -23.98
CA LYS A 135 7.24 6.49 -24.18
C LYS A 135 6.62 7.75 -23.62
N ASP A 136 7.37 8.56 -22.88
CA ASP A 136 6.98 9.94 -22.60
C ASP A 136 6.89 10.74 -23.92
N PRO A 137 5.84 11.55 -24.15
CA PRO A 137 5.73 12.37 -25.35
C PRO A 137 6.95 13.28 -25.61
N ASN A 138 7.65 13.70 -24.55
CA ASN A 138 8.82 14.57 -24.61
C ASN A 138 10.14 13.80 -24.58
N ALA A 139 10.13 12.48 -24.37
CA ALA A 139 11.35 11.69 -24.41
C ALA A 139 11.84 11.50 -25.85
N SER A 140 13.15 11.43 -26.04
CA SER A 140 13.74 11.08 -27.33
C SER A 140 13.65 9.56 -27.60
N LEU A 141 13.70 8.74 -26.54
CA LEU A 141 13.76 7.28 -26.60
C LEU A 141 12.97 6.61 -25.46
N ILE A 142 12.71 5.30 -25.60
CA ILE A 142 12.22 4.44 -24.51
C ILE A 142 13.43 3.70 -23.97
N ALA A 143 13.63 3.75 -22.67
CA ALA A 143 14.68 3.02 -21.95
C ALA A 143 14.22 2.75 -20.51
N ASP A 144 14.77 1.76 -19.80
CA ASP A 144 15.77 0.78 -20.27
C ASP A 144 15.15 -0.53 -20.79
N GLY A 145 13.90 -0.82 -20.41
CA GLY A 145 13.16 -2.01 -20.83
C GLY A 145 12.60 -2.80 -19.64
N VAL A 146 12.10 -4.01 -19.91
CA VAL A 146 11.57 -4.94 -18.90
C VAL A 146 12.23 -6.29 -19.09
N GLY A 147 12.74 -6.87 -18.00
CA GLY A 147 13.34 -8.20 -17.98
C GLY A 147 12.54 -9.18 -17.12
N PHE A 148 12.51 -10.44 -17.56
CA PHE A 148 12.02 -11.57 -16.77
C PHE A 148 13.20 -12.47 -16.44
N ALA A 149 13.43 -12.73 -15.16
CA ALA A 149 14.59 -13.48 -14.70
C ALA A 149 14.15 -14.67 -13.85
N LEU A 150 14.76 -15.83 -14.11
CA LEU A 150 14.75 -16.98 -13.21
C LEU A 150 16.12 -17.01 -12.54
N HIS A 151 16.11 -16.86 -11.22
CA HIS A 151 17.34 -16.91 -10.43
C HIS A 151 17.37 -18.20 -9.62
N PRO A 152 18.40 -19.05 -9.77
CA PRO A 152 18.54 -20.23 -8.94
C PRO A 152 18.77 -19.81 -7.48
N THR A 153 18.23 -20.57 -6.54
CA THR A 153 18.60 -20.38 -5.13
C THR A 153 19.90 -21.10 -4.86
N TYR A 154 20.96 -20.34 -4.62
CA TYR A 154 22.22 -20.88 -4.15
C TYR A 154 22.16 -21.11 -2.63
N THR A 155 22.72 -22.23 -2.19
CA THR A 155 23.09 -22.45 -0.80
C THR A 155 24.23 -21.50 -0.41
N ALA A 156 24.39 -21.24 0.89
CA ALA A 156 25.48 -20.39 1.39
C ALA A 156 26.86 -20.90 0.96
N ASP A 157 27.01 -22.22 0.84
CA ASP A 157 28.25 -22.86 0.40
C ASP A 157 28.53 -22.64 -1.10
N GLU A 158 27.50 -22.66 -1.94
CA GLU A 158 27.61 -22.35 -3.37
C GLU A 158 27.96 -20.88 -3.61
N VAL A 159 27.41 -19.96 -2.82
CA VAL A 159 27.80 -18.53 -2.86
C VAL A 159 29.27 -18.34 -2.47
N LYS A 160 29.73 -19.05 -1.44
CA LYS A 160 31.14 -19.00 -0.99
C LYS A 160 32.09 -19.56 -2.05
N ALA A 161 31.69 -20.59 -2.80
CA ALA A 161 32.47 -21.15 -3.89
C ALA A 161 32.58 -20.19 -5.09
N MET A 162 31.54 -19.40 -5.38
CA MET A 162 31.55 -18.41 -6.47
C MET A 162 32.39 -17.16 -6.20
N GLY A 163 32.64 -16.82 -4.93
CA GLY A 163 33.50 -15.68 -4.54
C GLY A 163 35.01 -15.99 -4.51
N SER A 164 35.42 -17.20 -4.91
CA SER A 164 36.81 -17.69 -4.85
C SER A 164 37.55 -17.64 -6.21
N THR A 165 37.11 -16.81 -7.15
CA THR A 165 37.81 -16.59 -8.43
C THR A 165 38.76 -15.41 -8.37
#